data_AF-A0A8H3IAH2-F1
#
_entry.id   AF-A0A8H3IAH2-F1
#
_cell.length_a   1.000
_cell.length_b   1.000
_cell.length_c   1.000
_cell.angle_alpha   90.00
_cell.angle_beta   90.00
_cell.angle_gamma   90.00
#
_symmetry.space_group_name_H-M   'P 1'
#
loop_
_entity.id
_entity.type
_entity.pdbx_description
1 polymer ?
#
loop_
_entity_poly.entity_id
_entity_poly.type
_entity_poly.pdbx_seq_one_letter_code
_entity_poly.pdbx_strand_id
1 'polypeptide(L)'
;MAQYGRRILPPDHPDSRMVQKVMDRLIPASGLGREGWEVRVIADEQQNAFVLPGGKVFVFSGLLPICANEDGLAAVLGHEVAHNVAHHTGERLSRQLYIIGLVALLSWTIDSTAQLAAVVLDYAISRPGSRQQETEADLLGLLMMAKSCYNPEEAVSFWQRMIKAEKFAPPQFVSTHPSSANRIVAIQKWVPQAQDARASSECGNTSGYMDAFSRAFREDPSQGFPTRRGPPETVDESPRSHGGDDDDDFW
;
A
#
# COMPACT_ATOMS: atom_id res chain seq x y z
N MET A 1 17.50 -13.25 -9.38
CA MET A 1 17.82 -13.86 -8.06
C MET A 1 19.33 -14.09 -7.84
N ALA A 2 20.13 -14.46 -8.86
CA ALA A 2 21.57 -14.76 -8.67
C ALA A 2 22.47 -13.57 -8.26
N GLN A 3 22.09 -12.32 -8.58
CA GLN A 3 22.92 -11.14 -8.30
C GLN A 3 22.89 -10.68 -6.83
N TYR A 4 21.81 -10.96 -6.09
CA TYR A 4 21.59 -10.42 -4.73
C TYR A 4 21.46 -11.51 -3.66
N GLY A 5 21.50 -12.80 -4.00
CA GLY A 5 21.18 -13.90 -3.07
C GLY A 5 22.02 -13.92 -1.78
N ARG A 6 23.26 -13.41 -1.81
CA ARG A 6 24.13 -13.29 -0.61
C ARG A 6 23.92 -12.00 0.19
N ARG A 7 23.12 -11.06 -0.33
CA ARG A 7 22.80 -9.77 0.29
C ARG A 7 21.37 -9.73 0.83
N ILE A 8 20.57 -10.78 0.66
CA ILE A 8 19.23 -10.83 1.23
C ILE A 8 19.36 -10.94 2.75
N LEU A 9 18.79 -9.99 3.47
CA LEU A 9 18.75 -10.00 4.93
C LEU A 9 17.84 -11.13 5.41
N PRO A 10 18.20 -11.81 6.51
CA PRO A 10 17.39 -12.90 7.03
C PRO A 10 16.06 -12.36 7.61
N PRO A 11 15.01 -13.19 7.73
CA PRO A 11 13.69 -12.74 8.20
C PRO A 11 13.68 -12.14 9.61
N ASP A 12 14.61 -12.55 10.46
CA ASP A 12 14.80 -12.07 11.83
C ASP A 12 15.68 -10.80 11.91
N HIS A 13 16.16 -10.26 10.79
CA HIS A 13 16.81 -8.95 10.79
C HIS A 13 15.80 -7.85 11.16
N PRO A 14 16.16 -6.82 11.94
CA PRO A 14 15.26 -5.73 12.31
C PRO A 14 14.60 -5.05 11.09
N ASP A 15 15.36 -4.78 10.03
CA ASP A 15 14.82 -4.21 8.79
C ASP A 15 13.82 -5.15 8.11
N SER A 16 14.12 -6.45 8.03
CA SER A 16 13.22 -7.45 7.47
C SER A 16 11.90 -7.50 8.24
N ARG A 17 11.96 -7.49 9.58
CA ARG A 17 10.74 -7.45 10.43
C ARG A 17 9.94 -6.17 10.24
N MET A 18 10.61 -5.02 10.16
CA MET A 18 9.96 -3.73 9.95
C MET A 18 9.22 -3.71 8.61
N VAL A 19 9.89 -4.11 7.52
CA VAL A 19 9.28 -4.16 6.19
C VAL A 19 8.14 -5.18 6.15
N GLN A 20 8.34 -6.37 6.72
CA GLN A 20 7.29 -7.40 6.79
C GLN A 20 6.06 -6.89 7.54
N LYS A 21 6.25 -6.26 8.71
CA LYS A 21 5.17 -5.68 9.51
C LYS A 21 4.36 -4.64 8.74
N VAL A 22 5.02 -3.77 7.97
CA VAL A 22 4.34 -2.78 7.12
C VAL A 22 3.52 -3.46 6.03
N MET A 23 4.10 -4.44 5.34
CA MET A 23 3.40 -5.20 4.29
C MET A 23 2.21 -5.99 4.85
N ASP A 24 2.33 -6.59 6.03
CA ASP A 24 1.26 -7.37 6.68
C ASP A 24 0.02 -6.52 6.98
N ARG A 25 0.19 -5.21 7.13
CA ARG A 25 -0.90 -4.24 7.30
C ARG A 25 -1.42 -3.69 5.98
N LEU A 26 -0.52 -3.40 5.03
CA LEU A 26 -0.88 -2.85 3.71
C LEU A 26 -1.66 -3.85 2.84
N ILE A 27 -1.24 -5.12 2.79
CA ILE A 27 -1.84 -6.13 1.90
C ILE A 27 -3.35 -6.28 2.16
N PRO A 28 -3.83 -6.46 3.41
CA PRO A 28 -5.27 -6.50 3.67
C PRO A 28 -6.01 -5.22 3.25
N ALA A 29 -5.41 -4.04 3.48
CA ALA A 29 -6.01 -2.76 3.10
C ALA A 29 -6.08 -2.55 1.58
N SER A 30 -5.25 -3.26 0.81
CA SER A 30 -5.24 -3.22 -0.66
C SER A 30 -6.42 -3.96 -1.31
N GLY A 31 -7.13 -4.81 -0.55
CA GLY A 31 -8.15 -5.73 -1.09
C GLY A 31 -7.57 -6.93 -1.83
N LEU A 32 -6.24 -7.05 -1.93
CA LEU A 32 -5.56 -8.22 -2.49
C LEU A 32 -5.52 -9.36 -1.45
N GLY A 33 -5.56 -10.59 -1.95
CA GLY A 33 -5.41 -11.78 -1.10
C GLY A 33 -4.05 -11.78 -0.37
N ARG A 34 -4.05 -12.32 0.86
CA ARG A 34 -2.82 -12.39 1.69
C ARG A 34 -1.81 -13.43 1.20
N GLU A 35 -2.26 -14.40 0.41
CA GLU A 35 -1.44 -15.52 -0.06
C GLU A 35 -0.50 -15.09 -1.20
N GLY A 36 0.71 -15.66 -1.22
CA GLY A 36 1.69 -15.49 -2.30
C GLY A 36 2.65 -14.30 -2.16
N TRP A 37 2.39 -13.38 -1.24
CA TRP A 37 3.28 -12.25 -0.98
C TRP A 37 4.58 -12.68 -0.30
N GLU A 38 5.71 -12.19 -0.82
CA GLU A 38 7.04 -12.51 -0.31
C GLU A 38 7.87 -11.25 -0.24
N VAL A 39 8.31 -10.90 0.97
CA VAL A 39 9.14 -9.74 1.23
C VAL A 39 10.61 -10.17 1.28
N ARG A 40 11.46 -9.42 0.58
CA ARG A 40 12.90 -9.58 0.56
C ARG A 40 13.56 -8.23 0.75
N VAL A 41 14.32 -8.09 1.83
CA VAL A 41 15.16 -6.91 2.05
C VAL A 41 16.58 -7.22 1.59
N ILE A 42 17.16 -6.34 0.78
CA ILE A 42 18.48 -6.49 0.20
C ILE A 42 19.42 -5.50 0.90
N ALA A 43 20.48 -6.02 1.52
CA ALA A 43 21.56 -5.26 2.12
C ALA A 43 22.42 -4.59 1.02
N ASP A 44 22.03 -3.38 0.66
CA ASP A 44 22.64 -2.58 -0.39
C ASP A 44 22.36 -1.10 -0.14
N GLU A 45 23.30 -0.23 -0.54
CA GLU A 45 23.20 1.23 -0.35
C GLU A 45 22.25 1.87 -1.37
N GLN A 46 21.83 1.13 -2.40
CA GLN A 46 20.85 1.58 -3.37
C GLN A 46 19.55 2.05 -2.69
N GLN A 47 19.03 3.19 -3.11
CA GLN A 47 17.79 3.76 -2.58
C GLN A 47 16.64 3.35 -3.49
N ASN A 48 16.17 2.11 -3.33
CA ASN A 48 15.14 1.54 -4.19
C ASN A 48 14.18 0.58 -3.46
N ALA A 49 12.99 0.43 -4.02
CA ALA A 49 12.03 -0.61 -3.71
C ALA A 49 11.17 -0.87 -4.95
N PHE A 50 10.71 -2.09 -5.15
CA PHE A 50 9.76 -2.41 -6.21
C PHE A 50 8.94 -3.65 -5.87
N VAL A 51 7.74 -3.72 -6.45
CA VAL A 51 6.84 -4.87 -6.35
C VAL A 51 6.62 -5.50 -7.70
N LEU A 52 6.97 -6.78 -7.83
CA LEU A 52 6.70 -7.55 -9.04
C LEU A 52 5.25 -8.08 -9.06
N PRO A 53 4.67 -8.30 -10.25
CA PRO A 53 3.46 -9.10 -10.38
C PRO A 53 3.58 -10.44 -9.63
N GLY A 54 2.53 -10.82 -8.90
CA GLY A 54 2.55 -12.02 -8.05
C GLY A 54 3.08 -11.79 -6.62
N GLY A 55 3.19 -10.54 -6.16
CA GLY A 55 3.38 -10.21 -4.74
C GLY A 55 4.82 -10.31 -4.23
N LYS A 56 5.82 -10.27 -5.12
CA LYS A 56 7.23 -10.28 -4.71
C LYS A 56 7.70 -8.85 -4.45
N VAL A 57 8.01 -8.54 -3.20
CA VAL A 57 8.39 -7.21 -2.72
C VAL A 57 9.89 -7.19 -2.46
N PHE A 58 10.59 -6.26 -3.09
CA PHE A 58 12.01 -6.06 -2.87
C PHE A 58 12.26 -4.66 -2.32
N VAL A 59 12.99 -4.57 -1.20
CA VAL A 59 13.37 -3.30 -0.57
C VAL A 59 14.87 -3.28 -0.35
N PHE A 60 15.54 -2.23 -0.79
CA PHE A 60 16.98 -2.07 -0.59
C PHE A 60 17.20 -1.29 0.72
N SER A 61 18.12 -1.75 1.56
CA SER A 61 18.35 -1.14 2.89
C SER A 61 18.71 0.34 2.83
N GLY A 62 19.35 0.79 1.75
CA GLY A 62 19.68 2.19 1.51
C GLY A 62 18.47 3.12 1.42
N LEU A 63 17.27 2.60 1.13
CA LEU A 63 16.03 3.37 1.13
C LEU A 63 15.52 3.67 2.55
N LEU A 64 15.76 2.79 3.52
CA LEU A 64 15.17 2.88 4.86
C LEU A 64 15.51 4.18 5.61
N PRO A 65 16.75 4.71 5.54
CA PRO A 65 17.06 6.03 6.11
C PRO A 65 16.22 7.18 5.53
N ILE A 66 15.76 7.08 4.27
CA ILE A 66 14.89 8.07 3.66
C ILE A 66 13.44 7.90 4.14
N CYS A 67 13.01 6.66 4.38
CA CYS A 67 11.70 6.39 4.98
C CYS A 67 11.59 6.99 6.39
N ALA A 68 12.70 7.04 7.15
CA ALA A 68 12.83 7.57 8.51
C ALA A 68 12.05 6.80 9.60
N ASN A 69 10.85 6.30 9.31
CA ASN A 69 10.00 5.53 10.21
C ASN A 69 9.08 4.57 9.44
N GLU A 70 8.25 3.81 10.16
CA GLU A 70 7.28 2.88 9.54
C GLU A 70 6.21 3.61 8.70
N ASP A 71 5.81 4.83 9.05
CA ASP A 71 4.83 5.61 8.31
C ASP A 71 5.38 6.01 6.91
N GLY A 72 6.65 6.43 6.84
CA GLY A 72 7.32 6.76 5.59
C GLY A 72 7.65 5.53 4.76
N LEU A 73 7.90 4.40 5.42
CA LEU A 73 8.02 3.10 4.74
C LEU A 73 6.66 2.65 4.17
N ALA A 74 5.57 2.88 4.90
CA ALA A 74 4.22 2.61 4.43
C ALA A 74 3.82 3.50 3.25
N ALA A 75 4.30 4.75 3.21
CA ALA A 75 4.07 5.63 2.06
C ALA A 75 4.68 5.06 0.77
N VAL A 76 5.96 4.65 0.81
CA VAL A 76 6.63 4.09 -0.38
C VAL A 76 6.09 2.70 -0.75
N LEU A 77 5.86 1.82 0.22
CA LEU A 77 5.35 0.48 -0.07
C LEU A 77 3.87 0.50 -0.47
N GLY A 78 3.08 1.41 0.09
CA GLY A 78 1.70 1.63 -0.32
C GLY A 78 1.62 2.08 -1.78
N HIS A 79 2.53 2.97 -2.20
CA HIS A 79 2.69 3.38 -3.61
C HIS A 79 3.03 2.20 -4.52
N GLU A 80 3.99 1.35 -4.12
CA GLU A 80 4.36 0.17 -4.91
C GLU A 80 3.24 -0.88 -5.00
N VAL A 81 2.52 -1.13 -3.91
CA VAL A 81 1.36 -2.03 -3.91
C VAL A 81 0.23 -1.44 -4.75
N ALA A 82 0.04 -0.12 -4.74
CA ALA A 82 -0.96 0.55 -5.57
C ALA A 82 -0.69 0.37 -7.07
N HIS A 83 0.57 0.36 -7.51
CA HIS A 83 0.90 -0.01 -8.90
C HIS A 83 0.44 -1.42 -9.27
N ASN A 84 0.45 -2.35 -8.31
CA ASN A 84 -0.03 -3.72 -8.51
C ASN A 84 -1.56 -3.77 -8.55
N VAL A 85 -2.23 -3.09 -7.61
CA VAL A 85 -3.69 -2.97 -7.54
C VAL A 85 -4.26 -2.37 -8.82
N ALA A 86 -3.62 -1.33 -9.36
CA ALA A 86 -4.04 -0.67 -10.60
C ALA A 86 -3.50 -1.36 -11.87
N HIS A 87 -2.83 -2.51 -11.75
CA HIS A 87 -2.27 -3.28 -12.86
C HIS A 87 -1.34 -2.48 -13.80
N HIS A 88 -0.65 -1.44 -13.28
CA HIS A 88 0.16 -0.51 -14.08
C HIS A 88 1.29 -1.20 -14.85
N THR A 89 1.97 -2.19 -14.24
CA THR A 89 3.01 -2.98 -14.92
C THR A 89 2.44 -3.76 -16.10
N GLY A 90 1.25 -4.35 -15.94
CA GLY A 90 0.55 -5.05 -17.01
C GLY A 90 0.15 -4.12 -18.15
N GLU A 91 -0.33 -2.91 -17.84
CA GLU A 91 -0.67 -1.89 -18.82
C GLU A 91 0.56 -1.40 -19.62
N ARG A 92 1.70 -1.18 -18.94
CA ARG A 92 2.96 -0.78 -19.60
C ARG A 92 3.46 -1.87 -20.54
N LEU A 93 3.40 -3.13 -20.10
CA LEU A 93 3.79 -4.28 -20.91
C LEU A 93 2.84 -4.44 -22.10
N SER A 94 1.52 -4.36 -21.90
CA SER A 94 0.54 -4.55 -22.99
C SER A 94 0.64 -3.49 -24.08
N ARG A 95 0.89 -2.22 -23.72
CA ARG A 95 1.16 -1.15 -24.69
C ARG A 95 2.34 -1.46 -25.60
N GLN A 96 3.30 -2.26 -25.14
CA GLN A 96 4.48 -2.65 -25.92
C GLN A 96 4.55 -4.12 -26.35
N LEU A 97 3.54 -4.94 -26.03
CA LEU A 97 3.42 -6.27 -26.62
C LEU A 97 3.32 -6.20 -28.15
N TYR A 98 2.84 -5.09 -28.72
CA TYR A 98 2.93 -4.83 -30.16
C TYR A 98 4.39 -4.76 -30.64
N ILE A 99 5.26 -4.07 -29.91
CA ILE A 99 6.70 -3.98 -30.23
C ILE A 99 7.39 -5.32 -29.98
N ILE A 100 7.10 -5.99 -28.86
CA ILE A 100 7.67 -7.31 -28.54
C ILE A 100 7.20 -8.36 -29.56
N GLY A 101 5.94 -8.32 -29.97
CA GLY A 101 5.37 -9.19 -31.01
C GLY A 101 6.00 -8.93 -32.38
N LEU A 102 6.28 -7.66 -32.73
CA LEU A 102 7.01 -7.30 -33.94
C LEU A 102 8.46 -7.82 -33.89
N VAL A 103 9.14 -7.68 -32.75
CA VAL A 103 10.50 -8.20 -32.53
C VAL A 103 10.51 -9.72 -32.57
N ALA A 104 9.53 -10.40 -31.95
CA ALA A 104 9.38 -11.86 -31.97
C ALA A 104 9.13 -12.40 -33.38
N LEU A 105 8.34 -11.70 -34.19
CA LEU A 105 8.11 -12.03 -35.60
C LEU A 105 9.40 -11.89 -36.43
N LEU A 106 10.25 -10.92 -36.08
CA LEU A 106 11.57 -10.71 -36.71
C LEU A 106 12.66 -11.66 -36.18
N SER A 107 12.43 -12.37 -35.07
CA SER A 107 13.44 -13.19 -34.37
C SER A 107 13.19 -14.70 -34.43
N TRP A 108 12.58 -15.18 -35.51
CA TRP A 108 12.42 -16.60 -35.85
C TRP A 108 13.73 -17.43 -35.88
N THR A 109 14.89 -16.82 -35.57
CA THR A 109 16.23 -17.39 -35.63
C THR A 109 16.99 -17.45 -34.30
N ILE A 110 16.42 -16.97 -33.17
CA ILE A 110 17.16 -16.84 -31.91
C ILE A 110 16.49 -17.64 -30.79
N ASP A 111 17.15 -18.71 -30.32
CA ASP A 111 16.76 -19.44 -29.11
C ASP A 111 17.02 -18.56 -27.88
N SER A 112 15.99 -17.82 -27.47
CA SER A 112 16.12 -16.58 -26.68
C SER A 112 15.16 -16.47 -25.50
N THR A 113 14.50 -17.57 -25.08
CA THR A 113 13.47 -17.53 -24.02
C THR A 113 13.95 -16.88 -22.71
N ALA A 114 15.18 -17.17 -22.29
CA ALA A 114 15.77 -16.56 -21.09
C ALA A 114 16.16 -15.08 -21.28
N GLN A 115 16.63 -14.69 -22.47
CA GLN A 115 16.97 -13.30 -22.80
C GLN A 115 15.72 -12.45 -22.95
N LEU A 116 14.66 -13.00 -23.54
CA LEU A 116 13.35 -12.38 -23.62
C LEU A 116 12.77 -12.16 -22.22
N ALA A 117 12.87 -13.14 -21.32
CA ALA A 117 12.44 -13.00 -19.94
C ALA A 117 13.22 -11.88 -19.20
N ALA A 118 14.53 -11.77 -19.42
CA ALA A 118 15.35 -10.71 -18.84
C ALA A 118 14.96 -9.32 -19.37
N VAL A 119 14.70 -9.18 -20.67
CA VAL A 119 14.26 -7.93 -21.29
C VAL A 119 12.87 -7.52 -20.78
N VAL A 120 11.93 -8.47 -20.67
CA VAL A 120 10.60 -8.22 -20.14
C VAL A 120 10.67 -7.78 -18.67
N LEU A 121 11.52 -8.44 -17.87
CA LEU A 121 11.69 -8.10 -16.47
C LEU A 121 12.34 -6.72 -16.30
N ASP A 122 13.41 -6.43 -17.06
CA ASP A 122 14.03 -5.10 -17.05
C ASP A 122 12.99 -4.04 -17.39
N TYR A 123 12.24 -4.23 -18.47
CA TYR A 123 11.20 -3.28 -18.86
C TYR A 123 10.12 -3.08 -17.79
N ALA A 124 9.75 -4.15 -17.07
CA ALA A 124 8.75 -4.09 -16.02
C ALA A 124 9.20 -3.24 -14.82
N ILE A 125 10.50 -3.23 -14.50
CA ILE A 125 11.03 -2.58 -13.29
C ILE A 125 11.85 -1.33 -13.55
N SER A 126 12.41 -1.13 -14.75
CA SER A 126 13.34 -0.04 -15.07
C SER A 126 12.66 1.13 -15.79
N ARG A 127 11.41 0.97 -16.22
CA ARG A 127 10.71 1.97 -17.02
C ARG A 127 9.85 2.87 -16.16
N PRO A 128 9.95 4.20 -16.34
CA PRO A 128 9.18 5.13 -15.55
C PRO A 128 7.68 4.99 -15.84
N GLY A 129 6.87 5.10 -14.78
CA GLY A 129 5.42 5.17 -14.91
C GLY A 129 4.97 6.40 -15.70
N SER A 130 3.78 6.33 -16.29
CA SER A 130 3.15 7.54 -16.84
C SER A 130 2.76 8.49 -15.70
N ARG A 131 2.66 9.80 -15.98
CA ARG A 131 2.22 10.77 -14.95
C ARG A 131 0.86 10.42 -14.35
N GLN A 132 -0.05 9.85 -15.15
CA GLN A 132 -1.36 9.41 -14.68
C GLN A 132 -1.22 8.21 -13.73
N GLN A 133 -0.40 7.22 -14.10
CA GLN A 133 -0.15 6.04 -13.27
C GLN A 133 0.49 6.40 -11.92
N GLU A 134 1.45 7.34 -11.91
CA GLU A 134 2.06 7.80 -10.66
C GLU A 134 1.06 8.56 -9.78
N THR A 135 0.20 9.39 -10.37
CA THR A 135 -0.85 10.15 -9.66
C THR A 135 -1.89 9.22 -9.05
N GLU A 136 -2.31 8.18 -9.78
CA GLU A 136 -3.23 7.16 -9.30
C GLU A 136 -2.59 6.30 -8.18
N ALA A 137 -1.34 5.88 -8.37
CA ALA A 137 -0.60 5.13 -7.36
C ALA A 137 -0.38 5.94 -6.07
N ASP A 138 -0.10 7.24 -6.17
CA ASP A 138 0.00 8.14 -5.00
C ASP A 138 -1.31 8.18 -4.21
N LEU A 139 -2.45 8.37 -4.88
CA LEU A 139 -3.75 8.44 -4.22
C LEU A 139 -4.12 7.11 -3.57
N LEU A 140 -4.05 6.01 -4.32
CA LEU A 140 -4.40 4.68 -3.81
C LEU A 140 -3.46 4.25 -2.69
N GLY A 141 -2.16 4.50 -2.83
CA GLY A 141 -1.15 4.23 -1.82
C GLY A 141 -1.39 5.04 -0.54
N LEU A 142 -1.73 6.32 -0.66
CA LEU A 142 -2.06 7.19 0.47
C LEU A 142 -3.31 6.70 1.23
N LEU A 143 -4.36 6.30 0.50
CA LEU A 143 -5.57 5.74 1.13
C LEU A 143 -5.28 4.39 1.80
N MET A 144 -4.45 3.55 1.19
CA MET A 144 -4.07 2.24 1.70
C MET A 144 -3.22 2.35 2.97
N MET A 145 -2.20 3.22 3.00
CA MET A 145 -1.41 3.46 4.22
C MET A 145 -2.30 3.97 5.36
N ALA A 146 -3.25 4.85 5.05
CA ALA A 146 -4.16 5.42 6.03
C ALA A 146 -5.11 4.36 6.61
N LYS A 147 -5.71 3.51 5.77
CA LYS A 147 -6.51 2.34 6.18
C LYS A 147 -5.70 1.28 6.94
N SER A 148 -4.39 1.28 6.78
CA SER A 148 -3.43 0.42 7.48
C SER A 148 -2.92 1.00 8.80
N CYS A 149 -3.57 2.07 9.27
CA CYS A 149 -3.30 2.79 10.52
C CYS A 149 -2.02 3.62 10.54
N TYR A 150 -1.38 3.83 9.40
CA TYR A 150 -0.23 4.73 9.26
C TYR A 150 -0.66 6.19 9.09
N ASN A 151 0.23 7.13 9.44
CA ASN A 151 -0.03 8.56 9.32
C ASN A 151 0.09 9.05 7.87
N PRO A 152 -1.01 9.43 7.19
CA PRO A 152 -0.96 9.89 5.79
C PRO A 152 -0.15 11.18 5.60
N GLU A 153 0.03 12.00 6.65
CA GLU A 153 0.87 13.21 6.55
C GLU A 153 2.34 12.88 6.29
N GLU A 154 2.81 11.71 6.74
CA GLU A 154 4.21 11.30 6.55
C GLU A 154 4.55 11.10 5.06
N ALA A 155 3.57 10.81 4.20
CA ALA A 155 3.79 10.73 2.76
C ALA A 155 4.35 12.04 2.18
N VAL A 156 3.89 13.19 2.69
CA VAL A 156 4.39 14.51 2.30
C VAL A 156 5.87 14.64 2.70
N SER A 157 6.18 14.31 3.96
CA SER A 157 7.55 14.38 4.48
C SER A 157 8.50 13.41 3.78
N PHE A 158 8.04 12.19 3.47
CA PHE A 158 8.79 11.22 2.68
C PHE A 158 9.18 11.79 1.31
N TRP A 159 8.23 12.32 0.54
CA TRP A 159 8.52 12.88 -0.78
C TRP A 159 9.42 14.12 -0.72
N GLN A 160 9.32 14.94 0.34
CA GLN A 160 10.28 16.02 0.59
C GLN A 160 11.70 15.49 0.82
N ARG A 161 11.85 14.39 1.56
CA ARG A 161 13.16 13.73 1.76
C ARG A 161 13.70 13.12 0.47
N MET A 162 12.84 12.53 -0.38
CA MET A 162 13.21 12.03 -1.70
C MET A 162 13.76 13.15 -2.61
N ILE A 163 13.06 14.28 -2.72
CA ILE A 163 13.53 15.46 -3.50
C ILE A 163 14.86 15.99 -2.94
N LYS A 164 15.05 15.95 -1.60
CA LYS A 164 16.32 16.36 -0.99
C LYS A 164 17.44 15.38 -1.34
N ALA A 165 17.18 14.07 -1.33
CA ALA A 165 18.15 13.04 -1.68
C ALA A 165 18.61 13.17 -3.13
N GLU A 166 17.69 13.51 -4.06
CA GLU A 166 17.99 13.75 -5.47
C GLU A 166 19.11 14.76 -5.71
N LYS A 167 19.26 15.77 -4.84
CA LYS A 167 20.29 16.81 -4.97
C LYS A 167 21.72 16.31 -4.77
N PHE A 168 21.90 15.19 -4.07
CA PHE A 168 23.22 14.64 -3.74
C PHE A 168 23.54 13.43 -4.61
N ALA A 169 22.59 12.51 -4.75
CA ALA A 169 22.64 11.39 -5.67
C ALA A 169 21.20 10.95 -5.94
N PRO A 170 20.73 10.90 -7.20
CA PRO A 170 19.35 10.54 -7.51
C PRO A 170 19.05 9.12 -7.02
N PRO A 171 18.08 8.95 -6.09
CA PRO A 171 17.61 7.62 -5.70
C PRO A 171 17.21 6.80 -6.93
N GLN A 172 17.56 5.52 -6.99
CA GLN A 172 17.13 4.66 -8.10
C GLN A 172 15.60 4.57 -8.17
N PHE A 173 14.93 4.65 -7.02
CA PHE A 173 13.47 4.76 -6.96
C PHE A 173 12.91 5.90 -7.80
N VAL A 174 13.52 7.09 -7.78
CA VAL A 174 12.99 8.25 -8.55
C VAL A 174 13.25 8.14 -10.04
N SER A 175 14.16 7.26 -10.45
CA SER A 175 14.41 6.99 -11.87
C SER A 175 13.23 6.27 -12.52
N THR A 176 12.52 5.45 -11.74
CA THR A 176 11.31 4.72 -12.17
C THR A 176 10.03 5.41 -11.70
N HIS A 177 10.11 6.22 -10.65
CA HIS A 177 9.00 7.01 -10.09
C HIS A 177 9.40 8.48 -10.01
N PRO A 178 9.34 9.22 -11.13
CA PRO A 178 9.74 10.63 -11.14
C PRO A 178 9.04 11.40 -10.02
N SER A 179 9.83 11.95 -9.10
CA SER A 179 9.31 12.83 -8.07
C SER A 179 9.01 14.20 -8.68
N SER A 180 8.01 14.91 -8.18
CA SER A 180 7.78 16.29 -8.57
C SER A 180 7.13 17.09 -7.45
N ALA A 181 7.36 18.40 -7.42
CA ALA A 181 6.65 19.31 -6.52
C ALA A 181 5.12 19.18 -6.67
N ASN A 182 4.64 18.86 -7.88
CA ASN A 182 3.22 18.63 -8.13
C ASN A 182 2.66 17.42 -7.39
N ARG A 183 3.46 16.35 -7.21
CA ARG A 183 3.05 15.17 -6.42
C ARG A 183 2.84 15.54 -4.95
N ILE A 184 3.76 16.30 -4.36
CA ILE A 184 3.62 16.80 -2.99
C ILE A 184 2.34 17.62 -2.83
N VAL A 185 2.07 18.54 -3.77
CA VAL A 185 0.85 19.35 -3.75
C VAL A 185 -0.42 18.49 -3.89
N ALA A 186 -0.39 17.46 -4.73
CA ALA A 186 -1.52 16.53 -4.89
C ALA A 186 -1.76 15.72 -3.61
N ILE A 187 -0.71 15.13 -3.03
CA ILE A 187 -0.78 14.36 -1.78
C ILE A 187 -1.33 15.22 -0.66
N GLN A 188 -0.83 16.46 -0.49
CA GLN A 188 -1.33 17.40 0.51
C GLN A 188 -2.85 17.66 0.39
N LYS A 189 -3.38 17.71 -0.84
CA LYS A 189 -4.82 17.86 -1.07
C LYS A 189 -5.63 16.62 -0.69
N TRP A 190 -5.04 15.44 -0.77
CA TRP A 190 -5.68 14.17 -0.43
C TRP A 190 -5.49 13.75 1.02
N VAL A 191 -4.57 14.37 1.76
CA VAL A 191 -4.35 14.08 3.20
C VAL A 191 -5.66 14.10 4.00
N PRO A 192 -6.56 15.11 3.88
CA PRO A 192 -7.83 15.10 4.61
C PRO A 192 -8.69 13.86 4.29
N GLN A 193 -8.83 13.53 3.00
CA GLN A 193 -9.54 12.33 2.56
C GLN A 193 -8.91 11.04 3.12
N ALA A 194 -7.58 10.98 3.19
CA ALA A 194 -6.88 9.84 3.77
C ALA A 194 -7.08 9.77 5.29
N GLN A 195 -7.12 10.90 5.98
CA GLN A 195 -7.45 10.96 7.41
C GLN A 195 -8.87 10.44 7.68
N ASP A 196 -9.85 10.81 6.85
CA ASP A 196 -11.21 10.28 6.93
C ASP A 196 -11.24 8.76 6.68
N ALA A 197 -10.48 8.28 5.69
CA ALA A 197 -10.35 6.85 5.40
C ALA A 197 -9.70 6.08 6.57
N ARG A 198 -8.74 6.68 7.27
CA ARG A 198 -8.15 6.12 8.49
C ARG A 198 -9.15 6.07 9.63
N ALA A 199 -9.89 7.15 9.87
CA ALA A 199 -10.87 7.25 10.95
C ALA A 199 -12.03 6.26 10.77
N SER A 200 -12.45 6.02 9.53
CA SER A 200 -13.52 5.06 9.19
C SER A 200 -13.06 3.59 9.10
N SER A 201 -11.75 3.33 9.17
CA SER A 201 -11.20 1.98 9.16
C SER A 201 -11.14 1.35 10.57
N GLU A 202 -10.70 0.09 10.67
CA GLU A 202 -10.51 -0.61 11.96
C GLU A 202 -9.53 0.12 12.90
N CYS A 203 -8.70 1.01 12.37
CA CYS A 203 -7.83 1.90 13.13
C CYS A 203 -8.63 2.80 14.10
N GLY A 204 -9.74 3.38 13.65
CA GLY A 204 -10.61 4.23 14.47
C GLY A 204 -11.35 3.45 15.56
N ASN A 205 -11.78 2.23 15.24
CA ASN A 205 -12.44 1.34 16.21
C ASN A 205 -11.50 0.93 17.33
N THR A 206 -10.24 0.62 17.01
CA THR A 206 -9.24 0.23 18.01
C THR A 206 -8.90 1.39 18.94
N SER A 207 -8.79 2.62 18.43
CA SER A 207 -8.64 3.82 19.28
C SER A 207 -9.84 4.04 20.20
N GLY A 208 -11.06 3.81 19.72
CA GLY A 208 -12.27 3.90 20.55
C GLY A 208 -12.27 2.93 21.74
N TYR A 209 -11.84 1.69 21.53
CA TYR A 209 -11.67 0.72 22.62
C TYR A 209 -10.55 1.12 23.59
N MET A 210 -9.41 1.61 23.10
CA MET A 210 -8.29 2.05 23.94
C MET A 210 -8.63 3.30 24.76
N ASP A 211 -9.39 4.24 24.20
CA ASP A 211 -9.88 5.42 24.91
C ASP A 211 -10.90 5.05 25.98
N ALA A 212 -11.84 4.15 25.66
CA ALA A 212 -12.80 3.62 26.62
C ALA A 212 -12.09 2.89 27.77
N PHE A 213 -11.10 2.05 27.46
CA PHE A 213 -10.25 1.38 28.44
C PHE A 213 -9.50 2.39 29.32
N SER A 214 -8.82 3.37 28.72
CA SER A 214 -8.03 4.37 29.43
C SER A 214 -8.87 5.30 30.31
N ARG A 215 -10.15 5.50 29.96
CA ARG A 215 -11.12 6.23 30.77
C ARG A 215 -11.57 5.41 31.97
N ALA A 216 -11.92 4.13 31.74
CA ALA A 216 -12.30 3.22 32.82
C ALA A 216 -11.21 3.10 33.91
N PHE A 217 -9.93 3.07 33.53
CA PHE A 217 -8.82 3.03 34.48
C PHE A 217 -8.49 4.39 35.14
N ARG A 218 -8.85 5.52 34.52
CA ARG A 218 -8.66 6.86 35.11
C ARG A 218 -9.75 7.23 36.11
N GLU A 219 -10.97 6.75 35.89
CA GLU A 219 -12.13 7.13 36.70
C GLU A 219 -12.31 6.25 37.95
N ASP A 220 -11.85 4.99 37.98
CA ASP A 220 -11.83 4.19 39.22
C ASP A 220 -10.87 2.97 39.15
N PRO A 221 -9.70 2.99 39.83
CA PRO A 221 -8.78 1.85 39.89
C PRO A 221 -9.31 0.64 40.67
N SER A 222 -10.42 0.78 41.41
CA SER A 222 -10.95 -0.24 42.34
C SER A 222 -12.08 -1.09 41.74
N GLN A 223 -12.66 -0.67 40.62
CA GLN A 223 -13.69 -1.44 39.92
C GLN A 223 -13.01 -2.39 38.95
N GLY A 224 -12.83 -3.64 39.39
CA GLY A 224 -12.30 -4.71 38.55
C GLY A 224 -13.05 -4.85 37.21
N PHE A 225 -12.40 -5.49 36.23
CA PHE A 225 -12.88 -5.68 34.86
C PHE A 225 -14.40 -5.98 34.80
N PRO A 226 -15.18 -5.27 33.97
CA PRO A 226 -16.59 -5.58 33.80
C PRO A 226 -16.72 -7.01 33.25
N THR A 227 -17.26 -7.92 34.07
CA THR A 227 -17.58 -9.28 33.66
C THR A 227 -18.57 -9.24 32.50
N ARG A 228 -18.31 -10.04 31.45
CA ARG A 228 -19.17 -10.21 30.26
C ARG A 228 -20.65 -10.09 30.63
N ARG A 229 -21.31 -9.00 30.23
CA ARG A 229 -22.77 -9.02 30.12
C ARG A 229 -23.10 -9.88 28.91
N GLY A 230 -24.00 -10.84 29.12
CA GLY A 230 -24.49 -11.74 28.08
C GLY A 230 -25.11 -10.98 26.89
N PRO A 231 -25.37 -11.68 25.77
CA PRO A 231 -25.92 -11.04 24.57
C PRO A 231 -27.26 -10.36 24.89
N PRO A 232 -27.57 -9.24 24.22
CA PRO A 232 -28.80 -8.50 24.45
C PRO A 232 -30.03 -9.37 24.14
N GLU A 233 -31.00 -9.34 25.05
CA GLU A 233 -32.29 -10.01 24.92
C GLU A 233 -33.01 -9.50 23.67
N THR A 234 -33.40 -10.43 22.79
CA THR A 234 -34.16 -10.12 21.59
C THR A 234 -35.53 -9.58 21.97
N VAL A 235 -35.82 -8.34 21.57
CA VAL A 235 -37.16 -7.75 21.73
C VAL A 235 -38.11 -8.46 20.77
N ASP A 236 -39.11 -9.10 21.33
CA ASP A 236 -40.20 -9.82 20.66
C ASP A 236 -41.16 -8.80 19.99
N GLU A 237 -41.09 -8.67 18.66
CA GLU A 237 -42.07 -7.91 17.89
C GLU A 237 -43.27 -8.78 17.53
N SER A 238 -44.27 -8.81 18.43
CA SER A 238 -45.61 -9.30 18.07
C SER A 238 -46.34 -8.25 17.21
N PRO A 239 -46.97 -8.62 16.08
CA PRO A 239 -47.65 -7.65 15.22
C PRO A 239 -49.03 -7.29 15.76
N ARG A 240 -49.28 -6.00 16.03
CA ARG A 240 -50.63 -5.48 16.29
C ARG A 240 -51.30 -5.10 14.97
N SER A 241 -52.38 -5.81 14.67
CA SER A 241 -53.35 -5.58 13.61
C SER A 241 -54.31 -4.44 13.93
N HIS A 242 -54.39 -3.42 13.09
CA HIS A 242 -55.52 -2.48 12.85
C HIS A 242 -55.46 -2.23 11.32
N GLY A 243 -56.42 -2.53 10.44
CA GLY A 243 -57.87 -2.32 10.50
C GLY A 243 -58.13 -0.81 10.47
N GLY A 244 -58.61 -0.14 9.44
CA GLY A 244 -59.15 -0.42 8.11
C GLY A 244 -59.62 0.94 7.57
N ASP A 245 -59.98 0.99 6.28
CA ASP A 245 -60.78 2.04 5.63
C ASP A 245 -60.05 3.39 5.42
N ASP A 246 -60.16 4.12 4.31
CA ASP A 246 -60.87 3.98 3.04
C ASP A 246 -60.39 5.16 2.16
N ASP A 247 -60.63 5.05 0.85
CA ASP A 247 -60.94 6.14 -0.07
C ASP A 247 -59.84 7.07 -0.64
N ASP A 248 -59.67 6.88 -1.97
CA ASP A 248 -59.87 7.89 -3.02
C ASP A 248 -58.68 8.63 -3.70
N ASP A 249 -58.79 8.57 -5.04
CA ASP A 249 -58.33 9.44 -6.13
C ASP A 249 -56.86 9.41 -6.57
N PHE A 250 -56.50 8.92 -7.77
CA PHE A 250 -56.79 9.27 -9.18
C PHE A 250 -55.59 10.02 -9.82
N TRP A 251 -55.04 9.38 -10.87
CA TRP A 251 -53.89 9.70 -11.76
C TRP A 251 -52.47 9.45 -11.27
#